data_AF-A0A7W0USI0-F1
#
_entry.id   AF-A0A7W0USI0-F1
#
_cell.length_a   1.000
_cell.length_b   1.000
_cell.length_c   1.000
_cell.angle_alpha   90.00
_cell.angle_beta   90.00
_cell.angle_gamma   90.00
#
_symmetry.space_group_name_H-M   'P 1'
#
loop_
_entity.id
_entity.type
_entity.pdbx_description
1 polymer ?
#
loop_
_entity_poly.entity_id
_entity_poly.type
_entity_poly.pdbx_seq_one_letter_code
_entity_poly.pdbx_strand_id
1 'polypeptide(L)'
;MSQSQQKVVQYLNEAHATEVGLTRVLQSQIAMTPRGSYRSGLEKHLTQTRDHAERVQRRLSDLGSGNNPLQVAVGAAGGVIGQVLAFAKTPVDLVRGSGGEEKVLKNAKDACATEALEIATYTALERLARSVGDTKTADLAASIRSDEQKMLDSVLGEIPKLTDAVVGAEVEGNGSYDLSKTGAADAVRDAGEKAKKTAGGTTARTKRGARQARKVPGVAQAEGQAKGAVASEEDLAIARYDKLTADEIIGKLSELSQIDLAKVDSYERKQQNRTTILDKVTSLRGEEPWPGYDELSVAEIESVLGEGDDDRAKEVRTYERARKNRAGVLKATERDLANA
;
A
#
# COMPACT_ATOMS: atom_id res chain seq x y z
N MET A 1 26.98 28.67 4.75
CA MET A 1 25.90 28.93 3.77
C MET A 1 25.32 30.31 4.01
N SER A 2 25.01 31.05 2.96
CA SER A 2 24.22 32.30 3.09
C SER A 2 22.76 32.00 3.46
N GLN A 3 22.04 33.00 3.98
CA GLN A 3 20.60 32.90 4.25
C GLN A 3 19.81 32.54 2.98
N SER A 4 20.22 33.07 1.83
CA SER A 4 19.64 32.73 0.52
C SER A 4 19.84 31.26 0.14
N GLN A 5 21.04 30.72 0.34
CA GLN A 5 21.34 29.30 0.09
C GLN A 5 20.56 28.39 1.04
N GLN A 6 20.43 28.76 2.32
CA GLN A 6 19.62 28.00 3.28
C GLN A 6 18.15 27.92 2.84
N LYS A 7 17.60 29.00 2.26
CA LYS A 7 16.23 28.99 1.76
C LYS A 7 16.04 28.08 0.54
N VAL A 8 17.03 28.05 -0.37
CA VAL A 8 17.03 27.11 -1.51
C VAL A 8 17.10 25.67 -1.02
N VAL A 9 17.98 25.38 -0.06
CA VAL A 9 18.10 24.05 0.57
C VAL A 9 16.80 23.64 1.26
N GLN A 10 16.11 24.56 1.95
CA GLN A 10 14.80 24.28 2.55
C GLN A 10 13.80 23.80 1.48
N TYR A 11 13.65 24.55 0.38
CA TYR A 11 12.68 24.21 -0.68
C TYR A 11 13.06 22.92 -1.42
N LEU A 12 14.36 22.65 -1.62
CA LEU A 12 14.83 21.39 -2.19
C LEU A 12 14.53 20.20 -1.28
N ASN A 13 14.65 20.35 0.05
CA ASN A 13 14.27 19.29 0.99
C ASN A 13 12.76 19.02 0.96
N GLU A 14 11.94 20.06 0.89
CA GLU A 14 10.47 19.94 0.76
C GLU A 14 10.10 19.23 -0.56
N ALA A 15 10.71 19.62 -1.68
CA ALA A 15 10.52 18.97 -2.98
C ALA A 15 10.96 17.50 -2.96
N HIS A 16 12.18 17.20 -2.47
CA HIS A 16 12.68 15.82 -2.37
C HIS A 16 11.74 14.92 -1.56
N ALA A 17 11.24 15.41 -0.44
CA ALA A 17 10.37 14.62 0.40
C ALA A 17 8.98 14.39 -0.23
N THR A 18 8.50 15.37 -1.02
CA THR A 18 7.28 15.26 -1.83
C THR A 18 7.44 14.15 -2.87
N GLU A 19 8.51 14.19 -3.67
CA GLU A 19 8.85 13.19 -4.69
C GLU A 19 8.92 11.77 -4.10
N VAL A 20 9.64 11.61 -2.99
CA VAL A 20 9.74 10.32 -2.29
C VAL A 20 8.37 9.85 -1.82
N GLY A 21 7.54 10.73 -1.26
CA GLY A 21 6.17 10.41 -0.86
C GLY A 21 5.30 9.96 -2.02
N LEU A 22 5.46 10.60 -3.18
CA LEU A 22 4.67 10.32 -4.37
C LEU A 22 4.97 8.99 -5.03
N THR A 23 6.20 8.49 -4.91
CA THR A 23 6.51 7.13 -5.37
C THR A 23 5.57 6.08 -4.76
N ARG A 24 5.16 6.26 -3.50
CA ARG A 24 4.23 5.36 -2.81
C ARG A 24 2.78 5.55 -3.28
N VAL A 25 2.37 6.79 -3.54
CA VAL A 25 1.04 7.11 -4.09
C VAL A 25 0.87 6.46 -5.46
N LEU A 26 1.84 6.67 -6.36
CA LEU A 26 1.83 6.13 -7.71
C LEU A 26 1.85 4.60 -7.71
N GLN A 27 2.64 3.97 -6.86
CA GLN A 27 2.62 2.51 -6.70
C GLN A 27 1.24 1.97 -6.30
N SER A 28 0.56 2.66 -5.37
CA SER A 28 -0.80 2.31 -4.95
C SER A 28 -1.81 2.46 -6.10
N GLN A 29 -1.75 3.58 -6.82
CA GLN A 29 -2.63 3.82 -7.97
C GLN A 29 -2.40 2.80 -9.09
N ILE A 30 -1.14 2.49 -9.44
CA ILE A 30 -0.79 1.47 -10.43
C ILE A 30 -1.33 0.10 -10.01
N ALA A 31 -1.22 -0.26 -8.73
CA ALA A 31 -1.69 -1.55 -8.22
C ALA A 31 -3.20 -1.74 -8.43
N MET A 32 -4.00 -0.68 -8.30
CA MET A 32 -5.45 -0.72 -8.47
C MET A 32 -5.94 -0.45 -9.90
N THR A 33 -5.07 0.06 -10.78
CA THR A 33 -5.48 0.47 -12.14
C THR A 33 -5.35 -0.72 -13.11
N PRO A 34 -6.38 -1.02 -13.92
CA PRO A 34 -6.28 -2.01 -15.00
C PRO A 34 -5.28 -1.60 -16.10
N ARG A 35 -4.82 -2.55 -16.92
CA ARG A 35 -3.97 -2.24 -18.09
C ARG A 35 -4.69 -1.30 -19.06
N GLY A 36 -3.96 -0.31 -19.58
CA GLY A 36 -4.47 0.69 -20.51
C GLY A 36 -3.52 1.89 -20.60
N SER A 37 -3.90 2.89 -21.40
CA SER A 37 -3.11 4.12 -21.57
C SER A 37 -2.83 4.82 -20.25
N TYR A 38 -3.84 4.96 -19.39
CA TYR A 38 -3.70 5.60 -18.09
C TYR A 38 -2.66 4.93 -17.20
N ARG A 39 -2.72 3.59 -17.04
CA ARG A 39 -1.74 2.86 -16.23
C ARG A 39 -0.32 2.96 -16.79
N SER A 40 -0.16 2.85 -18.11
CA SER A 40 1.16 3.02 -18.73
C SER A 40 1.73 4.42 -18.51
N GLY A 41 0.88 5.45 -18.48
CA GLY A 41 1.24 6.81 -18.07
C GLY A 41 1.76 6.85 -16.63
N LEU A 42 1.01 6.27 -15.68
CA LEU A 42 1.42 6.20 -14.27
C LEU A 42 2.74 5.44 -14.06
N GLU A 43 2.95 4.31 -14.74
CA GLU A 43 4.19 3.51 -14.64
C GLU A 43 5.41 4.28 -15.17
N LYS A 44 5.22 5.02 -16.27
CA LYS A 44 6.25 5.92 -16.81
C LYS A 44 6.55 7.04 -15.82
N HIS A 45 5.52 7.69 -15.31
CA HIS A 45 5.68 8.82 -14.38
C HIS A 45 6.33 8.38 -13.06
N LEU A 46 5.98 7.21 -12.50
CA LEU A 46 6.69 6.64 -11.33
C LEU A 46 8.21 6.50 -11.56
N THR A 47 8.63 6.21 -12.79
CA THR A 47 10.06 6.19 -13.14
C THR A 47 10.65 7.60 -13.18
N GLN A 48 9.89 8.58 -13.67
CA GLN A 48 10.29 10.00 -13.71
C GLN A 48 10.39 10.59 -12.30
N THR A 49 9.38 10.44 -11.44
CA THR A 49 9.36 10.90 -10.03
C THR A 49 10.55 10.35 -9.23
N ARG A 50 10.96 9.10 -9.48
CA ARG A 50 12.18 8.54 -8.87
C ARG A 50 13.46 9.22 -9.35
N ASP A 51 13.57 9.48 -10.66
CA ASP A 51 14.70 10.24 -11.21
C ASP A 51 14.72 11.68 -10.68
N HIS A 52 13.55 12.31 -10.53
CA HIS A 52 13.41 13.63 -9.92
C HIS A 52 13.92 13.65 -8.49
N ALA A 53 13.47 12.73 -7.63
CA ALA A 53 13.98 12.56 -6.27
C ALA A 53 15.52 12.43 -6.25
N GLU A 54 16.10 11.57 -7.10
CA GLU A 54 17.54 11.39 -7.18
C GLU A 54 18.27 12.68 -7.61
N ARG A 55 17.74 13.40 -8.60
CA ARG A 55 18.33 14.66 -9.09
C ARG A 55 18.27 15.76 -8.03
N VAL A 56 17.17 15.86 -7.29
CA VAL A 56 17.03 16.81 -6.16
C VAL A 56 18.01 16.45 -5.04
N GLN A 57 18.13 15.17 -4.69
CA GLN A 57 19.09 14.69 -3.69
C GLN A 57 20.56 14.97 -4.09
N ARG A 58 20.91 14.77 -5.36
CA ARG A 58 22.22 15.15 -5.89
C ARG A 58 22.45 16.66 -5.75
N ARG A 59 21.44 17.49 -6.05
CA ARG A 59 21.55 18.96 -5.90
C ARG A 59 21.72 19.39 -4.44
N LEU A 60 20.99 18.78 -3.51
CA LEU A 60 21.17 18.98 -2.07
C LEU A 60 22.59 18.62 -1.62
N SER A 61 23.15 17.55 -2.18
CA SER A 61 24.53 17.11 -1.90
C SER A 61 25.56 18.12 -2.42
N ASP A 62 25.38 18.64 -3.65
CA ASP A 62 26.24 19.67 -4.24
C ASP A 62 26.28 20.97 -3.43
N LEU A 63 25.17 21.30 -2.76
CA LEU A 63 25.08 22.50 -1.91
C LEU A 63 25.79 22.31 -0.56
N GLY A 64 26.27 21.11 -0.22
CA GLY A 64 26.90 20.81 1.07
C GLY A 64 25.90 20.58 2.20
N SER A 65 24.66 20.24 1.86
CA SER A 65 23.62 19.83 2.81
C SER A 65 23.69 18.33 3.17
N GLY A 66 24.68 17.61 2.64
CA GLY A 66 24.98 16.24 3.06
C GLY A 66 25.66 16.25 4.43
N ASN A 67 24.95 15.78 5.46
CA ASN A 67 25.44 15.43 6.80
C ASN A 67 25.45 16.52 7.90
N ASN A 68 24.44 17.39 7.99
CA ASN A 68 24.19 18.12 9.25
C ASN A 68 22.87 17.65 9.92
N PRO A 69 22.93 16.66 10.85
CA PRO A 69 21.73 16.03 11.43
C PRO A 69 20.79 17.00 12.15
N LEU A 70 21.28 18.18 12.56
CA LEU A 70 20.50 19.23 13.21
C LEU A 70 19.59 20.03 12.26
N GLN A 71 19.86 20.10 10.95
CA GLN A 71 18.97 20.77 9.99
C GLN A 71 17.85 19.87 9.48
N VAL A 72 18.07 18.55 9.46
CA VAL A 72 17.08 17.55 9.07
C VAL A 72 15.88 17.56 10.04
N ALA A 73 16.12 17.84 11.33
CA ALA A 73 15.08 17.90 12.34
C ALA A 73 14.16 19.14 12.25
N VAL A 74 14.65 20.25 11.68
CA VAL A 74 13.87 21.50 11.58
C VAL A 74 13.07 21.57 10.26
N GLY A 75 13.53 20.91 9.20
CA GLY A 75 12.85 20.86 7.89
C GLY A 75 11.75 19.80 7.76
N ALA A 76 11.65 18.87 8.70
CA ALA A 76 10.67 17.77 8.71
C ALA A 76 9.32 18.14 9.36
N ALA A 77 8.99 19.44 9.46
CA ALA A 77 7.70 19.91 9.97
C ALA A 77 6.59 19.76 8.91
N GLY A 78 6.11 18.52 8.70
CA GLY A 78 4.68 18.17 8.58
C GLY A 78 3.76 18.79 7.51
N GLY A 79 4.22 19.65 6.60
CA GLY A 79 3.34 20.37 5.67
C GLY A 79 3.00 19.62 4.38
N VAL A 80 3.95 19.60 3.44
CA VAL A 80 3.71 19.16 2.04
C VAL A 80 3.63 17.64 1.92
N ILE A 81 4.51 16.90 2.60
CA ILE A 81 4.45 15.42 2.67
C ILE A 81 3.11 14.97 3.27
N GLY A 82 2.57 15.71 4.26
CA GLY A 82 1.28 15.41 4.87
C GLY A 82 0.12 15.47 3.87
N GLN A 83 0.15 16.42 2.93
CA GLN A 83 -0.84 16.55 1.86
C GLN A 83 -0.70 15.43 0.83
N VAL A 84 0.52 15.11 0.39
CA VAL A 84 0.82 13.97 -0.50
C VAL A 84 0.33 12.65 0.13
N LEU A 85 0.64 12.42 1.40
CA LEU A 85 0.21 11.23 2.11
C LEU A 85 -1.30 11.21 2.36
N ALA A 86 -1.99 12.36 2.38
CA ALA A 86 -3.45 12.40 2.42
C ALA A 86 -4.06 11.86 1.12
N PHE A 87 -3.44 12.10 -0.04
CA PHE A 87 -3.82 11.45 -1.31
C PHE A 87 -3.51 9.95 -1.33
N ALA A 88 -2.52 9.49 -0.56
CA ALA A 88 -2.28 8.05 -0.34
C ALA A 88 -3.36 7.40 0.55
N LYS A 89 -4.01 8.18 1.41
CA LYS A 89 -5.04 7.72 2.35
C LYS A 89 -6.39 7.69 1.65
N THR A 90 -6.62 6.69 0.80
CA THR A 90 -8.00 6.32 0.49
C THR A 90 -8.58 5.55 1.68
N PRO A 91 -9.65 6.03 2.33
CA PRO A 91 -10.26 5.35 3.47
C PRO A 91 -10.77 3.99 3.00
N VAL A 92 -10.34 2.94 3.69
CA VAL A 92 -10.97 1.62 3.64
C VAL A 92 -12.47 1.71 3.98
N ASP A 93 -12.93 2.80 4.60
CA ASP A 93 -14.34 3.06 4.92
C ASP A 93 -15.24 3.47 3.74
N LEU A 94 -14.71 3.71 2.54
CA LEU A 94 -15.53 3.92 1.32
C LEU A 94 -15.89 2.61 0.58
N VAL A 95 -15.57 1.44 1.16
CA VAL A 95 -15.81 0.11 0.57
C VAL A 95 -17.30 -0.26 0.47
N ARG A 96 -18.22 0.56 0.99
CA ARG A 96 -19.67 0.47 0.70
C ARG A 96 -20.07 1.51 -0.37
N GLY A 97 -19.92 1.19 -1.66
CA GLY A 97 -20.72 1.86 -2.70
C GLY A 97 -20.06 2.18 -4.05
N SER A 98 -18.75 2.45 -4.13
CA SER A 98 -18.11 2.91 -5.38
C SER A 98 -17.55 1.76 -6.23
N GLY A 99 -17.87 1.73 -7.53
CA GLY A 99 -17.34 0.78 -8.52
C GLY A 99 -15.81 0.87 -8.73
N GLY A 100 -15.20 -0.11 -9.40
CA GLY A 100 -13.76 -0.10 -9.67
C GLY A 100 -13.34 1.04 -10.60
N GLU A 101 -14.19 1.37 -11.57
CA GLU A 101 -14.07 2.48 -12.50
C GLU A 101 -14.08 3.83 -11.77
N GLU A 102 -15.00 4.01 -10.81
CA GLU A 102 -15.10 5.24 -10.03
C GLU A 102 -13.83 5.48 -9.21
N LYS A 103 -13.25 4.40 -8.65
CA LYS A 103 -11.96 4.48 -7.95
C LYS A 103 -10.82 4.91 -8.86
N VAL A 104 -10.75 4.39 -10.08
CA VAL A 104 -9.73 4.80 -11.06
C VAL A 104 -9.90 6.26 -11.45
N LEU A 105 -11.14 6.71 -11.69
CA LEU A 105 -11.42 8.12 -11.99
C LEU A 105 -11.05 9.04 -10.81
N LYS A 106 -11.36 8.65 -9.58
CA LYS A 106 -10.97 9.41 -8.38
C LYS A 106 -9.45 9.51 -8.26
N ASN A 107 -8.73 8.40 -8.44
CA ASN A 107 -7.27 8.40 -8.44
C ASN A 107 -6.69 9.34 -9.52
N ALA A 108 -7.31 9.43 -10.70
CA ALA A 108 -6.89 10.38 -11.74
C ALA A 108 -7.09 11.84 -11.31
N LYS A 109 -8.18 12.16 -10.62
CA LYS A 109 -8.39 13.51 -10.06
C LYS A 109 -7.36 13.83 -8.97
N ASP A 110 -7.05 12.87 -8.10
CA ASP A 110 -6.02 13.01 -7.07
C ASP A 110 -4.62 13.18 -7.69
N ALA A 111 -4.33 12.47 -8.79
CA ALA A 111 -3.12 12.66 -9.58
C ALA A 111 -3.06 14.09 -10.13
N CYS A 112 -4.11 14.60 -10.79
CA CYS A 112 -4.14 15.99 -11.26
C CYS A 112 -3.87 17.03 -10.15
N ALA A 113 -4.45 16.84 -8.96
CA ALA A 113 -4.23 17.73 -7.82
C ALA A 113 -2.77 17.70 -7.35
N THR A 114 -2.18 16.51 -7.37
CA THR A 114 -0.76 16.29 -7.03
C THR A 114 0.16 16.96 -8.05
N GLU A 115 -0.02 16.70 -9.34
CA GLU A 115 0.81 17.31 -10.40
C GLU A 115 0.76 18.84 -10.32
N ALA A 116 -0.43 19.41 -10.06
CA ALA A 116 -0.59 20.84 -9.90
C ALA A 116 0.20 21.40 -8.70
N LEU A 117 0.25 20.66 -7.59
CA LEU A 117 1.04 21.03 -6.42
C LEU A 117 2.55 20.97 -6.73
N GLU A 118 3.01 19.97 -7.48
CA GLU A 118 4.41 19.87 -7.89
C GLU A 118 4.80 20.98 -8.88
N ILE A 119 3.95 21.28 -9.86
CA ILE A 119 4.14 22.42 -10.78
C ILE A 119 4.29 23.72 -9.98
N ALA A 120 3.43 23.95 -8.97
CA ALA A 120 3.52 25.12 -8.12
C ALA A 120 4.83 25.14 -7.29
N THR A 121 5.20 24.01 -6.72
CA THR A 121 6.42 23.83 -5.92
C THR A 121 7.67 24.14 -6.74
N TYR A 122 7.81 23.53 -7.92
CA TYR A 122 8.95 23.75 -8.79
C TYR A 122 8.95 25.14 -9.45
N THR A 123 7.78 25.75 -9.69
CA THR A 123 7.71 27.15 -10.11
C THR A 123 8.27 28.09 -9.04
N ALA A 124 7.91 27.87 -7.77
CA ALA A 124 8.41 28.66 -6.66
C ALA A 124 9.92 28.45 -6.44
N LEU A 125 10.39 27.19 -6.52
CA LEU A 125 11.81 26.86 -6.41
C LEU A 125 12.63 27.46 -7.55
N GLU A 126 12.16 27.39 -8.80
CA GLU A 126 12.81 28.02 -9.95
C GLU A 126 12.97 29.53 -9.71
N ARG A 127 11.89 30.20 -9.31
CA ARG A 127 11.91 31.66 -9.07
C ARG A 127 12.85 32.05 -7.93
N LEU A 128 12.83 31.29 -6.83
CA LEU A 128 13.72 31.48 -5.69
C LEU A 128 15.19 31.34 -6.12
N ALA A 129 15.51 30.24 -6.81
CA ALA A 129 16.87 29.93 -7.25
C ALA A 129 17.42 31.00 -8.20
N ARG A 130 16.62 31.45 -9.19
CA ARG A 130 17.01 32.55 -10.09
C ARG A 130 17.29 33.85 -9.33
N SER A 131 16.46 34.17 -8.34
CA SER A 131 16.56 35.41 -7.57
C SER A 131 17.84 35.50 -6.72
N VAL A 132 18.44 34.35 -6.39
CA VAL A 132 19.67 34.27 -5.58
C VAL A 132 20.90 33.88 -6.39
N GLY A 133 20.78 33.82 -7.72
CA GLY A 133 21.89 33.49 -8.63
C GLY A 133 22.23 31.99 -8.71
N ASP A 134 21.37 31.10 -8.21
CA ASP A 134 21.56 29.65 -8.31
C ASP A 134 20.95 29.10 -9.61
N THR A 135 21.70 29.26 -10.71
CA THR A 135 21.25 28.82 -12.04
C THR A 135 21.06 27.30 -12.12
N LYS A 136 21.94 26.51 -11.47
CA LYS A 136 21.84 25.05 -11.47
C LYS A 136 20.53 24.55 -10.85
N THR A 137 20.12 25.13 -9.72
CA THR A 137 18.83 24.78 -9.10
C THR A 137 17.65 25.28 -9.94
N ALA A 138 17.76 26.46 -10.55
CA ALA A 138 16.71 26.99 -11.41
C ALA A 138 16.44 26.10 -12.63
N ASP A 139 17.50 25.64 -13.30
CA ASP A 139 17.38 24.79 -14.49
C ASP A 139 16.86 23.39 -14.12
N LEU A 140 17.27 22.85 -12.96
CA LEU A 140 16.72 21.62 -12.41
C LEU A 140 15.20 21.75 -12.18
N ALA A 141 14.77 22.79 -11.46
CA ALA A 141 13.37 23.02 -11.16
C ALA A 141 12.53 23.25 -12.43
N ALA A 142 13.05 24.01 -13.39
CA ALA A 142 12.39 24.24 -14.67
C ALA A 142 12.19 22.94 -15.47
N SER A 143 13.19 22.05 -15.45
CA SER A 143 13.12 20.74 -16.12
C SER A 143 12.06 19.85 -15.47
N ILE A 144 12.03 19.73 -14.15
CA ILE A 144 11.06 18.87 -13.44
C ILE A 144 9.64 19.41 -13.64
N ARG A 145 9.44 20.72 -13.45
CA ARG A 145 8.15 21.39 -13.74
C ARG A 145 7.62 21.09 -15.15
N SER A 146 8.51 21.04 -16.16
CA SER A 146 8.09 20.72 -17.52
C SER A 146 7.66 19.26 -17.68
N ASP A 147 8.18 18.34 -16.89
CA ASP A 147 7.73 16.95 -16.88
C ASP A 147 6.38 16.82 -16.19
N GLU A 148 6.16 17.52 -15.08
CA GLU A 148 4.87 17.48 -14.36
C GLU A 148 3.74 18.15 -15.15
N GLN A 149 4.03 19.20 -15.91
CA GLN A 149 3.05 19.77 -16.82
C GLN A 149 2.60 18.75 -17.87
N LYS A 150 3.53 17.98 -18.45
CA LYS A 150 3.18 16.93 -19.42
C LYS A 150 2.39 15.81 -18.77
N MET A 151 2.71 15.46 -17.52
CA MET A 151 1.97 14.45 -16.77
C MET A 151 0.54 14.93 -16.50
N LEU A 152 0.37 16.15 -15.98
CA LEU A 152 -0.94 16.76 -15.76
C LEU A 152 -1.78 16.77 -17.04
N ASP A 153 -1.21 17.23 -18.16
CA ASP A 153 -1.89 17.26 -19.46
C ASP A 153 -2.30 15.85 -19.90
N SER A 154 -1.43 14.86 -19.68
CA SER A 154 -1.71 13.45 -19.99
C SER A 154 -2.83 12.87 -19.13
N VAL A 155 -2.87 13.16 -17.83
CA VAL A 155 -3.93 12.67 -16.92
C VAL A 155 -5.26 13.34 -17.27
N LEU A 156 -5.27 14.65 -17.51
CA LEU A 156 -6.46 15.39 -17.95
C LEU A 156 -7.03 14.81 -19.26
N GLY A 157 -6.17 14.38 -20.19
CA GLY A 157 -6.58 13.69 -21.41
C GLY A 157 -7.22 12.31 -21.20
N GLU A 158 -6.94 11.63 -20.08
CA GLU A 158 -7.54 10.34 -19.74
C GLU A 158 -8.86 10.48 -18.96
N ILE A 159 -9.10 11.61 -18.28
CA ILE A 159 -10.32 11.85 -17.48
C ILE A 159 -11.62 11.57 -18.26
N PRO A 160 -11.81 12.02 -19.53
CA PRO A 160 -13.03 11.74 -20.27
C PRO A 160 -13.29 10.23 -20.41
N LYS A 161 -12.28 9.46 -20.84
CA LYS A 161 -12.40 8.00 -21.00
C LYS A 161 -12.71 7.30 -19.68
N LEU A 162 -12.07 7.74 -18.59
CA LEU A 162 -12.32 7.20 -17.25
C LEU A 162 -13.74 7.55 -16.77
N THR A 163 -14.25 8.72 -17.14
CA THR A 163 -15.63 9.13 -16.84
C THR A 163 -16.63 8.29 -17.62
N ASP A 164 -16.39 8.05 -18.91
CA ASP A 164 -17.22 7.18 -19.74
C ASP A 164 -17.27 5.75 -19.17
N ALA A 165 -16.16 5.25 -18.64
CA ALA A 165 -16.12 3.95 -17.97
C ALA A 165 -16.99 3.90 -16.70
N VAL A 166 -17.06 4.99 -15.93
CA VAL A 166 -17.97 5.11 -14.77
C VAL A 166 -19.43 5.13 -15.22
N VAL A 167 -19.75 5.89 -16.27
CA VAL A 167 -21.10 5.92 -16.85
C VAL A 167 -21.53 4.52 -17.29
N GLY A 168 -20.66 3.80 -18.00
CA GLY A 168 -20.91 2.43 -18.40
C GLY A 168 -21.19 1.50 -17.21
N ALA A 169 -20.37 1.59 -16.16
CA ALA A 169 -20.50 0.75 -14.98
C ALA A 169 -21.77 1.06 -14.15
N GLU A 170 -22.07 2.32 -13.90
CA GLU A 170 -23.09 2.74 -12.92
C GLU A 170 -24.45 3.07 -13.55
N VAL A 171 -24.48 3.49 -14.82
CA VAL A 171 -25.71 3.88 -15.52
C VAL A 171 -26.17 2.78 -16.48
N GLU A 172 -25.23 2.20 -17.23
CA GLU A 172 -25.54 1.24 -18.29
C GLU A 172 -25.44 -0.23 -17.84
N GLY A 173 -24.84 -0.48 -16.67
CA GLY A 173 -24.61 -1.83 -16.12
C GLY A 173 -23.58 -2.66 -16.91
N ASN A 174 -22.72 -2.02 -17.71
CA ASN A 174 -21.72 -2.66 -18.57
C ASN A 174 -20.28 -2.43 -18.08
N GLY A 175 -20.05 -2.55 -16.77
CA GLY A 175 -18.75 -2.35 -16.13
C GLY A 175 -17.60 -3.10 -16.82
N SER A 176 -16.49 -2.41 -17.03
CA SER A 176 -15.29 -2.88 -17.74
C SER A 176 -14.12 -3.19 -16.82
N TYR A 177 -14.24 -2.86 -15.53
CA TYR A 177 -13.19 -3.05 -14.55
C TYR A 177 -12.98 -4.53 -14.23
N ASP A 178 -11.74 -4.98 -14.42
CA ASP A 178 -11.33 -6.36 -14.26
C ASP A 178 -10.14 -6.44 -13.30
N LEU A 179 -10.38 -6.99 -12.11
CA LEU A 179 -9.37 -7.17 -11.08
C LEU A 179 -8.15 -7.97 -11.57
N SER A 180 -8.33 -8.92 -12.51
CA SER A 180 -7.23 -9.74 -13.05
C SER A 180 -6.28 -8.97 -13.97
N LYS A 181 -6.70 -7.78 -14.43
CA LYS A 181 -5.92 -6.88 -15.30
C LYS A 181 -5.28 -5.73 -14.52
N THR A 182 -5.44 -5.68 -13.20
CA THR A 182 -4.85 -4.65 -12.34
C THR A 182 -3.35 -4.84 -12.14
N GLY A 183 -2.64 -3.80 -11.70
CA GLY A 183 -1.21 -3.88 -11.40
C GLY A 183 -0.88 -4.86 -10.28
N ALA A 184 -1.77 -4.99 -9.30
CA ALA A 184 -1.63 -5.97 -8.24
C ALA A 184 -1.66 -7.41 -8.79
N ALA A 185 -2.62 -7.71 -9.68
CA ALA A 185 -2.72 -9.03 -10.31
C ALA A 185 -1.51 -9.33 -11.21
N ASP A 186 -0.97 -8.32 -11.90
CA ASP A 186 0.25 -8.45 -12.71
C ASP A 186 1.47 -8.75 -11.86
N ALA A 187 1.66 -8.02 -10.76
CA ALA A 187 2.78 -8.23 -9.85
C ALA A 187 2.78 -9.67 -9.27
N VAL A 188 1.59 -10.20 -8.93
CA VAL A 188 1.44 -11.59 -8.47
C VAL A 188 1.79 -12.58 -9.58
N ARG A 189 1.30 -12.36 -10.80
CA ARG A 189 1.61 -13.23 -11.95
C ARG A 189 3.10 -13.24 -12.25
N ASP A 190 3.74 -12.07 -12.30
CA ASP A 190 5.17 -11.93 -12.55
C ASP A 190 6.01 -12.59 -11.46
N ALA A 191 5.61 -12.47 -10.19
CA ALA A 191 6.26 -13.16 -9.07
C ALA A 191 6.13 -14.69 -9.20
N GLY A 192 4.95 -15.19 -9.58
CA GLY A 192 4.71 -16.59 -9.87
C GLY A 192 5.57 -17.13 -11.02
N GLU A 193 5.70 -16.36 -12.11
CA GLU A 193 6.56 -16.72 -13.23
C GLU A 193 8.05 -16.73 -12.85
N LYS A 194 8.51 -15.73 -12.08
CA LYS A 194 9.89 -15.68 -11.58
C LYS A 194 10.17 -16.85 -10.62
N ALA A 195 9.22 -17.19 -9.75
CA ALA A 195 9.32 -18.36 -8.89
C ALA A 195 9.37 -19.66 -9.71
N LYS A 196 8.58 -19.80 -10.77
CA LYS A 196 8.60 -20.94 -11.70
C LYS A 196 9.92 -21.05 -12.46
N LYS A 197 10.49 -19.92 -12.92
CA LYS A 197 11.81 -19.86 -13.58
C LYS A 197 12.96 -20.20 -12.62
N THR A 198 12.83 -19.83 -11.35
CA THR A 198 13.85 -20.10 -10.31
C THR A 198 13.71 -21.51 -9.69
N ALA A 199 12.49 -22.08 -9.70
CA ALA A 199 12.22 -23.45 -9.24
C ALA A 199 12.85 -24.54 -10.12
N GLY A 200 13.38 -24.18 -11.31
CA GLY A 200 14.29 -25.04 -12.08
C GLY A 200 15.65 -25.30 -11.41
N GLY A 201 15.95 -24.67 -10.26
CA GLY A 201 17.15 -24.92 -9.46
C GLY A 201 16.86 -24.87 -7.96
N THR A 202 16.47 -26.00 -7.37
CA THR A 202 16.16 -26.12 -5.93
C THR A 202 17.42 -26.00 -5.05
N THR A 203 17.50 -24.97 -4.20
CA THR A 203 18.32 -25.05 -2.96
C THR A 203 17.62 -24.42 -1.76
N ALA A 204 17.85 -25.03 -0.59
CA ALA A 204 17.21 -24.76 0.72
C ALA A 204 17.31 -23.31 1.25
N ARG A 205 18.09 -22.44 0.59
CA ARG A 205 18.24 -21.02 0.93
C ARG A 205 16.98 -20.20 0.62
N THR A 206 16.15 -20.65 -0.33
CA THR A 206 14.88 -20.00 -0.73
C THR A 206 13.77 -20.09 0.32
N LYS A 207 13.70 -21.18 1.10
CA LYS A 207 12.73 -21.32 2.20
C LYS A 207 12.91 -20.27 3.31
N ARG A 208 14.14 -19.74 3.48
CA ARG A 208 14.44 -18.67 4.43
C ARG A 208 14.08 -17.28 3.91
N GLY A 209 14.34 -17.00 2.62
CA GLY A 209 13.99 -15.71 1.99
C GLY A 209 12.47 -15.50 1.86
N ALA A 210 11.71 -16.55 1.57
CA ALA A 210 10.24 -16.51 1.52
C ALA A 210 9.61 -16.20 2.90
N ARG A 211 10.27 -16.54 4.01
CA ARG A 211 9.84 -16.17 5.37
C ARG A 211 10.16 -14.72 5.72
N GLN A 212 11.11 -14.10 5.03
CA GLN A 212 11.56 -12.74 5.30
C GLN A 212 10.76 -11.70 4.50
N ALA A 213 10.29 -12.06 3.30
CA ALA A 213 9.41 -11.23 2.47
C ALA A 213 7.98 -11.07 3.03
N ARG A 214 7.50 -12.01 3.87
CA ARG A 214 6.21 -11.94 4.56
C ARG A 214 6.16 -10.90 5.70
N LYS A 215 7.30 -10.30 6.07
CA LYS A 215 7.41 -9.31 7.16
C LYS A 215 7.13 -7.87 6.71
N VAL A 216 6.71 -7.65 5.47
CA VAL A 216 6.38 -6.31 4.94
C VAL A 216 4.87 -6.05 5.09
N PRO A 217 4.45 -5.03 5.87
CA PRO A 217 3.03 -4.71 6.07
C PRO A 217 2.32 -4.41 4.73
N GLY A 218 1.17 -5.04 4.49
CA GLY A 218 0.32 -4.87 3.29
C GLY A 218 0.50 -5.92 2.18
N VAL A 219 1.66 -6.57 2.10
CA VAL A 219 1.92 -7.61 1.07
C VAL A 219 1.19 -8.92 1.40
N ALA A 220 1.12 -9.29 2.68
CA ALA A 220 0.43 -10.50 3.13
C ALA A 220 -1.09 -10.45 2.90
N GLN A 221 -1.70 -9.28 3.05
CA GLN A 221 -3.15 -9.08 2.84
C GLN A 221 -3.51 -9.09 1.35
N ALA A 222 -2.69 -8.44 0.52
CA ALA A 222 -2.83 -8.48 -0.94
C ALA A 222 -2.57 -9.89 -1.51
N GLU A 223 -1.56 -10.61 -0.99
CA GLU A 223 -1.27 -11.99 -1.37
C GLU A 223 -2.38 -12.95 -0.90
N GLY A 224 -2.97 -12.74 0.28
CA GLY A 224 -4.08 -13.52 0.80
C GLY A 224 -5.38 -13.34 0.01
N GLN A 225 -5.70 -12.11 -0.39
CA GLN A 225 -6.84 -11.81 -1.25
C GLN A 225 -6.65 -12.35 -2.68
N ALA A 226 -5.43 -12.25 -3.23
CA ALA A 226 -5.12 -12.75 -4.57
C ALA A 226 -5.09 -14.29 -4.64
N LYS A 227 -4.55 -14.97 -3.61
CA LYS A 227 -4.57 -16.45 -3.54
C LYS A 227 -5.96 -16.99 -3.26
N GLY A 228 -6.79 -16.26 -2.52
CA GLY A 228 -8.19 -16.64 -2.30
C GLY A 228 -8.98 -16.72 -3.60
N ALA A 229 -8.74 -15.80 -4.54
CA ALA A 229 -9.44 -15.78 -5.82
C ALA A 229 -9.17 -16.99 -6.74
N VAL A 230 -8.18 -17.83 -6.46
CA VAL A 230 -7.74 -18.96 -7.33
C VAL A 230 -7.79 -20.32 -6.63
N ALA A 231 -8.21 -20.38 -5.36
CA ALA A 231 -8.15 -21.61 -4.58
C ALA A 231 -9.07 -22.72 -5.14
N SER A 232 -8.51 -23.90 -5.42
CA SER A 232 -9.25 -25.16 -5.58
C SER A 232 -9.44 -25.84 -4.22
N GLU A 233 -10.27 -26.90 -4.14
CA GLU A 233 -10.49 -27.65 -2.89
C GLU A 233 -9.16 -28.13 -2.27
N GLU A 234 -8.19 -28.47 -3.13
CA GLU A 234 -6.87 -28.98 -2.77
C GLU A 234 -5.97 -27.92 -2.12
N ASP A 235 -6.28 -26.63 -2.31
CA ASP A 235 -5.54 -25.50 -1.78
C ASP A 235 -6.08 -25.00 -0.42
N LEU A 236 -7.20 -25.57 0.04
CA LEU A 236 -7.79 -25.27 1.34
C LEU A 236 -7.03 -26.00 2.45
N ALA A 237 -6.77 -25.27 3.54
CA ALA A 237 -6.17 -25.85 4.75
C ALA A 237 -7.10 -26.88 5.45
N ILE A 238 -8.37 -26.92 5.06
CA ILE A 238 -9.35 -27.90 5.51
C ILE A 238 -9.44 -29.02 4.46
N ALA A 239 -8.93 -30.20 4.80
CA ALA A 239 -8.97 -31.35 3.91
C ALA A 239 -10.41 -31.86 3.68
N ARG A 240 -10.71 -32.27 2.44
CA ARG A 240 -12.02 -32.81 2.00
C ARG A 240 -13.18 -31.86 2.30
N TYR A 241 -12.95 -30.57 2.10
CA TYR A 241 -13.86 -29.48 2.47
C TYR A 241 -15.29 -29.70 1.98
N ASP A 242 -15.47 -30.21 0.75
CA ASP A 242 -16.79 -30.42 0.15
C ASP A 242 -17.57 -31.58 0.77
N LYS A 243 -16.89 -32.43 1.54
CA LYS A 243 -17.49 -33.59 2.22
C LYS A 243 -17.84 -33.31 3.69
N LEU A 244 -17.55 -32.12 4.19
CA LEU A 244 -17.79 -31.73 5.57
C LEU A 244 -19.11 -30.97 5.72
N THR A 245 -19.76 -31.18 6.86
CA THR A 245 -20.93 -30.40 7.25
C THR A 245 -20.53 -28.97 7.64
N ALA A 246 -21.51 -28.05 7.62
CA ALA A 246 -21.26 -26.66 7.99
C ALA A 246 -20.69 -26.52 9.42
N ASP A 247 -21.17 -27.33 10.37
CA ASP A 247 -20.71 -27.30 11.76
C ASP A 247 -19.27 -27.80 11.91
N GLU A 248 -18.89 -28.85 11.19
CA GLU A 248 -17.51 -29.36 11.18
C GLU A 248 -16.53 -28.37 10.56
N ILE A 249 -16.97 -27.65 9.52
CA ILE A 249 -16.18 -26.58 8.91
C ILE A 249 -16.02 -25.43 9.90
N ILE A 250 -17.12 -24.96 10.50
CA ILE A 250 -17.13 -23.86 11.48
C ILE A 250 -16.17 -24.11 12.65
N GLY A 251 -16.13 -25.35 13.16
CA GLY A 251 -15.20 -25.73 14.24
C GLY A 251 -13.72 -25.63 13.83
N LYS A 252 -13.41 -25.79 12.55
CA LYS A 252 -12.05 -25.70 12.01
C LYS A 252 -11.69 -24.27 11.58
N LEU A 253 -12.67 -23.42 11.26
CA LEU A 253 -12.42 -22.04 10.82
C LEU A 253 -11.68 -21.20 11.85
N SER A 254 -11.97 -21.38 13.15
CA SER A 254 -11.30 -20.63 14.23
C SER A 254 -9.80 -20.93 14.36
N GLU A 255 -9.34 -22.04 13.79
CA GLU A 255 -7.93 -22.44 13.81
C GLU A 255 -7.16 -21.94 12.58
N LEU A 256 -7.87 -21.40 11.57
CA LEU A 256 -7.28 -20.95 10.31
C LEU A 256 -6.63 -19.57 10.42
N SER A 257 -5.61 -19.35 9.59
CA SER A 257 -4.99 -18.04 9.40
C SER A 257 -5.92 -17.09 8.62
N GLN A 258 -5.67 -15.77 8.66
CA GLN A 258 -6.41 -14.79 7.85
C GLN A 258 -6.35 -15.09 6.34
N ILE A 259 -5.21 -15.61 5.88
CA ILE A 259 -5.02 -16.00 4.49
C ILE A 259 -5.87 -17.23 4.15
N ASP A 260 -5.90 -18.24 5.02
CA ASP A 260 -6.68 -19.45 4.79
C ASP A 260 -8.19 -19.18 4.94
N LEU A 261 -8.59 -18.29 5.84
CA LEU A 261 -9.96 -17.77 5.93
C LEU A 261 -10.36 -17.02 4.65
N ALA A 262 -9.46 -16.24 4.04
CA ALA A 262 -9.73 -15.55 2.77
C ALA A 262 -9.89 -16.54 1.59
N LYS A 263 -9.11 -17.63 1.59
CA LYS A 263 -9.29 -18.72 0.62
C LYS A 263 -10.61 -19.44 0.80
N VAL A 264 -10.98 -19.77 2.04
CA VAL A 264 -12.27 -20.41 2.35
C VAL A 264 -13.44 -19.50 1.97
N ASP A 265 -13.40 -18.20 2.28
CA ASP A 265 -14.41 -17.22 1.87
C ASP A 265 -14.59 -17.19 0.34
N SER A 266 -13.47 -17.14 -0.39
CA SER A 266 -13.48 -17.07 -1.86
C SER A 266 -13.95 -18.38 -2.50
N TYR A 267 -13.58 -19.53 -1.93
CA TYR A 267 -13.99 -20.85 -2.40
C TYR A 267 -15.49 -21.09 -2.13
N GLU A 268 -15.95 -20.80 -0.90
CA GLU A 268 -17.33 -21.01 -0.50
C GLU A 268 -18.32 -20.14 -1.29
N ARG A 269 -17.97 -18.88 -1.60
CA ARG A 269 -18.78 -17.98 -2.45
C ARG A 269 -18.94 -18.46 -3.90
N LYS A 270 -17.98 -19.23 -4.41
CA LYS A 270 -18.02 -19.78 -5.78
C LYS A 270 -18.74 -21.12 -5.86
N GLN A 271 -18.81 -21.85 -4.75
CA GLN A 271 -19.38 -23.19 -4.68
C GLN A 271 -20.79 -23.15 -4.08
N GLN A 272 -20.97 -23.74 -2.90
CA GLN A 272 -22.28 -23.96 -2.30
C GLN A 272 -22.86 -22.72 -1.60
N ASN A 273 -22.04 -21.66 -1.44
CA ASN A 273 -22.44 -20.36 -0.90
C ASN A 273 -23.20 -20.47 0.44
N ARG A 274 -22.75 -21.35 1.34
CA ARG A 274 -23.39 -21.59 2.64
C ARG A 274 -23.18 -20.38 3.54
N THR A 275 -24.25 -19.64 3.76
CA THR A 275 -24.25 -18.35 4.49
C THR A 275 -23.69 -18.48 5.90
N THR A 276 -24.00 -19.55 6.63
CA THR A 276 -23.48 -19.80 7.99
C THR A 276 -21.95 -19.86 8.04
N ILE A 277 -21.32 -20.41 7.00
CA ILE A 277 -19.86 -20.49 6.89
C ILE A 277 -19.30 -19.10 6.54
N LEU A 278 -19.91 -18.40 5.59
CA LEU A 278 -19.47 -17.06 5.17
C LEU A 278 -19.60 -16.02 6.28
N ASP A 279 -20.68 -16.06 7.05
CA ASP A 279 -20.89 -15.19 8.20
C ASP A 279 -19.86 -15.47 9.29
N LYS A 280 -19.56 -16.77 9.53
CA LYS A 280 -18.51 -17.16 10.47
C LYS A 280 -17.13 -16.72 10.00
N VAL A 281 -16.78 -16.92 8.73
CA VAL A 281 -15.51 -16.46 8.15
C VAL A 281 -15.41 -14.94 8.24
N THR A 282 -16.48 -14.21 7.95
CA THR A 282 -16.52 -12.74 8.08
C THR A 282 -16.31 -12.30 9.53
N SER A 283 -16.92 -12.99 10.50
CA SER A 283 -16.72 -12.69 11.93
C SER A 283 -15.28 -12.97 12.41
N LEU A 284 -14.60 -13.93 11.78
CA LEU A 284 -13.21 -14.28 12.08
C LEU A 284 -12.19 -13.42 11.31
N ARG A 285 -12.64 -12.72 10.27
CA ARG A 285 -11.85 -11.78 9.47
C ARG A 285 -12.04 -10.35 9.97
N GLY A 286 -11.23 -9.96 10.94
CA GLY A 286 -11.09 -8.56 11.39
C GLY A 286 -9.63 -8.15 11.51
N GLU A 287 -9.38 -6.87 11.76
CA GLU A 287 -8.02 -6.32 11.87
C GLU A 287 -7.22 -7.03 12.98
N GLU A 288 -6.01 -7.48 12.62
CA GLU A 288 -5.03 -7.99 13.58
C GLU A 288 -4.55 -6.82 14.47
N PRO A 289 -4.21 -7.03 15.75
CA PRO A 289 -3.67 -5.98 16.62
C PRO A 289 -2.41 -5.34 16.02
N TRP A 290 -1.66 -6.13 15.24
CA TRP A 290 -0.66 -5.64 14.31
C TRP A 290 -0.43 -6.66 13.18
N PRO A 291 0.17 -6.24 12.05
CA PRO A 291 0.38 -7.14 10.91
C PRO A 291 1.24 -8.36 11.26
N GLY A 292 0.75 -9.56 10.93
CA GLY A 292 1.43 -10.83 11.16
C GLY A 292 1.26 -11.38 12.58
N TYR A 293 0.39 -10.78 13.39
CA TYR A 293 0.12 -11.18 14.77
C TYR A 293 -0.26 -12.67 14.90
N ASP A 294 -1.10 -13.18 13.99
CA ASP A 294 -1.58 -14.56 14.05
C ASP A 294 -0.49 -15.61 13.79
N GLU A 295 0.65 -15.20 13.23
CA GLU A 295 1.81 -16.05 12.94
C GLU A 295 2.84 -16.07 14.09
N LEU A 296 2.74 -15.15 15.05
CA LEU A 296 3.69 -15.05 16.16
C LEU A 296 3.44 -16.10 17.24
N SER A 297 4.52 -16.63 17.80
CA SER A 297 4.48 -17.47 19.00
C SER A 297 4.14 -16.64 20.24
N VAL A 298 3.67 -17.31 21.29
CA VAL A 298 3.33 -16.65 22.58
C VAL A 298 4.52 -15.85 23.12
N ALA A 299 5.74 -16.39 23.03
CA ALA A 299 6.95 -15.72 23.51
C ALA A 299 7.32 -14.46 22.69
N GLU A 300 7.07 -14.46 21.37
CA GLU A 300 7.30 -13.30 20.52
C GLU A 300 6.25 -12.20 20.79
N ILE A 301 5.00 -12.59 21.06
CA ILE A 301 3.93 -11.66 21.43
C ILE A 301 4.22 -11.03 22.80
N GLU A 302 4.67 -11.82 23.78
CA GLU A 302 5.09 -11.33 25.10
C GLU A 302 6.19 -10.27 25.00
N SER A 303 7.18 -10.47 24.13
CA SER A 303 8.26 -9.49 23.91
C SER A 303 7.75 -8.17 23.34
N VAL A 304 6.74 -8.21 22.46
CA VAL A 304 6.17 -7.02 21.82
C VAL A 304 5.20 -6.29 22.76
N LEU A 305 4.50 -7.01 23.63
CA LEU A 305 3.64 -6.42 24.65
C LEU A 305 4.45 -5.68 25.73
N GLY A 306 5.61 -6.22 26.13
CA GLY A 306 6.50 -5.58 27.10
C GLY A 306 7.18 -4.29 26.62
N GLU A 307 7.18 -4.01 25.32
CA GLU A 307 7.70 -2.78 24.70
C GLU A 307 6.57 -1.80 24.30
N GLY A 308 5.30 -2.17 24.51
CA GLY A 308 4.12 -1.43 24.05
C GLY A 308 3.45 -0.55 25.12
N ASP A 309 2.39 0.14 24.70
CA ASP A 309 1.47 0.93 25.56
C ASP A 309 0.20 0.11 25.90
N ASP A 310 -0.50 0.46 26.98
CA ASP A 310 -1.62 -0.29 27.56
C ASP A 310 -2.75 -0.58 26.58
N ASP A 311 -2.97 0.35 25.66
CA ASP A 311 -4.01 0.23 24.64
C ASP A 311 -3.73 -0.94 23.69
N ARG A 312 -2.45 -1.25 23.43
CA ARG A 312 -2.06 -2.44 22.66
C ARG A 312 -2.38 -3.73 23.41
N ALA A 313 -2.18 -3.78 24.72
CA ALA A 313 -2.52 -4.94 25.52
C ALA A 313 -4.06 -5.17 25.58
N LYS A 314 -4.87 -4.10 25.63
CA LYS A 314 -6.34 -4.18 25.55
C LYS A 314 -6.83 -4.68 24.18
N GLU A 315 -6.22 -4.20 23.11
CA GLU A 315 -6.53 -4.61 21.74
C GLU A 315 -6.21 -6.08 21.50
N VAL A 316 -5.02 -6.53 21.93
CA VAL A 316 -4.62 -7.94 21.87
C VAL A 316 -5.54 -8.83 22.70
N ARG A 317 -5.93 -8.40 23.90
CA ARG A 317 -6.83 -9.18 24.77
C ARG A 317 -8.22 -9.33 24.16
N THR A 318 -8.77 -8.25 23.59
CA THR A 318 -10.06 -8.26 22.89
C THR A 318 -10.01 -9.19 21.69
N TYR A 319 -8.93 -9.09 20.92
CA TYR A 319 -8.69 -9.91 19.74
C TYR A 319 -8.52 -11.41 20.06
N GLU A 320 -7.70 -11.76 21.07
CA GLU A 320 -7.47 -13.15 21.47
C GLU A 320 -8.73 -13.83 22.00
N ARG A 321 -9.52 -13.12 22.82
CA ARG A 321 -10.79 -13.63 23.36
C ARG A 321 -11.82 -13.94 22.27
N ALA A 322 -11.78 -13.20 21.17
CA ALA A 322 -12.67 -13.41 20.04
C ALA A 322 -12.18 -14.50 19.05
N ARG A 323 -10.92 -14.96 19.16
CA ARG A 323 -10.27 -15.85 18.18
C ARG A 323 -9.61 -17.06 18.82
N LYS A 324 -8.27 -17.07 18.88
CA LYS A 324 -7.46 -18.26 19.22
C LYS A 324 -7.45 -18.57 20.72
N ASN A 325 -7.90 -17.62 21.55
CA ASN A 325 -8.02 -17.74 23.00
C ASN A 325 -6.75 -18.33 23.64
N ARG A 326 -5.57 -17.89 23.18
CA ARG A 326 -4.29 -18.46 23.63
C ARG A 326 -4.06 -18.08 25.08
N ALA A 327 -4.18 -19.05 25.98
CA ALA A 327 -4.08 -18.82 27.42
C ALA A 327 -2.79 -18.10 27.85
N GLY A 328 -1.67 -18.40 27.18
CA GLY A 328 -0.39 -17.72 27.44
C GLY A 328 -0.42 -16.23 27.08
N VAL A 329 -1.02 -15.86 25.94
CA VAL A 329 -1.12 -14.46 25.52
C VAL A 329 -2.09 -13.67 26.38
N LEU A 330 -3.23 -14.28 26.75
CA LEU A 330 -4.18 -13.63 27.66
C LEU A 330 -3.56 -13.35 29.03
N LYS A 331 -2.79 -14.30 29.56
CA LYS A 331 -2.03 -14.11 30.81
C LYS A 331 -0.96 -13.02 30.68
N ALA A 332 -0.29 -12.92 29.54
CA ALA A 332 0.66 -11.85 29.26
C ALA A 332 -0.01 -10.47 29.24
N THR A 333 -1.14 -10.33 28.52
CA THR A 333 -1.91 -9.07 28.52
C THR A 333 -2.43 -8.69 29.91
N GLU A 334 -2.80 -9.66 30.74
CA GLU A 334 -3.26 -9.40 32.11
C GLU A 334 -2.13 -8.95 33.03
N ARG A 335 -0.92 -9.50 32.85
CA ARG A 335 0.26 -9.07 33.60
C ARG A 335 0.67 -7.64 33.23
N ASP A 336 0.67 -7.33 31.94
CA ASP A 336 1.11 -6.01 31.48
C ASP A 336 0.08 -4.93 31.83
N LEU A 337 -1.22 -5.21 31.71
CA LEU A 337 -2.29 -4.32 32.19
C LEU A 337 -2.35 -4.15 33.72
N ALA A 338 -1.71 -5.04 34.48
CA ALA A 338 -1.60 -4.94 35.93
C ALA A 338 -0.31 -4.21 36.39
N ASN A 339 0.65 -4.04 35.48
CA ASN A 339 1.94 -3.39 35.74
C ASN A 339 2.02 -1.94 35.24
N ALA A 340 0.96 -1.46 34.58
CA ALA A 340 0.79 -0.09 34.11
C ALA A 340 0.06 0.79 35.14
#